data_AF-A0A2G9UJP1-F1
#
_entry.id   AF-A0A2G9UJP1-F1
#
_cell.length_a   1.000
_cell.length_b   1.000
_cell.length_c   1.000
_cell.angle_alpha   90.00
_cell.angle_beta   90.00
_cell.angle_gamma   90.00
#
_symmetry.space_group_name_H-M   'P 1'
#
loop_
_entity.id
_entity.type
_entity.pdbx_description
1 polymer ?
#
loop_
_entity_poly.entity_id
_entity_poly.type
_entity_poly.pdbx_seq_one_letter_code
_entity_poly.pdbx_strand_id
1 'polypeptide(L)'
;MAGKAVHRLTETSQDSISNMLGNFTEPAATPTPTQVATALTVLIGIIQVLVAVFGLDFVTTYFSDEVVAGFTTGASAHVFITQLKDVFGLTGLPRRDGVANAVLKLYDLCAGIGRTNLVTLGLSALTILMLLLGKHVVNPFVKKRLHCPVPFPMELIAVVVGTLISNFVHLKENFGVSTVGKIPEGLPAPIVPHFELMPSLVVDAISISVVVMAIHVSLAKILAKKYQYEIDTNQEFYAMGFASLLSGFFPVFPNSCSLSRTMVSAGAGTRSQSVCVLRFDSPLLFTNVGRFRKIVDNVAADWEGIKYCGKLDKKHLVLGEQNEKDTVSVSDSSVSQKKYLIIDCSGFAYVDIMGVNTLKEVGISAVKAVY
;
A
#
# COMPACT_ATOMS: atom_id res chain seq x y z
N MET A 1 -7.01 -6.45 13.46
CA MET A 1 -6.37 -7.72 13.93
C MET A 1 -4.96 -7.46 14.45
N ALA A 2 -4.01 -6.97 13.66
CA ALA A 2 -2.66 -6.65 14.14
C ALA A 2 -2.64 -5.71 15.37
N GLY A 3 -3.43 -4.63 15.36
CA GLY A 3 -3.53 -3.71 16.51
C GLY A 3 -4.00 -4.36 17.82
N LYS A 4 -4.82 -5.42 17.76
CA LYS A 4 -5.26 -6.18 18.95
C LYS A 4 -4.12 -7.02 19.51
N ALA A 5 -3.36 -7.68 18.63
CA ALA A 5 -2.20 -8.48 19.03
C ALA A 5 -1.11 -7.61 19.65
N VAL A 6 -0.84 -6.44 19.04
CA VAL A 6 0.06 -5.42 19.59
C VAL A 6 -0.40 -5.00 20.98
N HIS A 7 -1.65 -4.58 21.13
CA HIS A 7 -2.21 -4.17 22.41
C HIS A 7 -2.12 -5.24 23.50
N ARG A 8 -2.44 -6.50 23.16
CA ARG A 8 -2.37 -7.62 24.09
C ARG A 8 -0.96 -7.80 24.67
N LEU A 9 0.09 -7.62 23.85
CA LEU A 9 1.46 -7.82 24.32
C LEU A 9 2.10 -6.56 24.90
N THR A 10 1.58 -5.37 24.59
CA THR A 10 2.10 -4.11 25.12
C THR A 10 1.45 -3.73 26.45
N GLU A 11 0.11 -3.85 26.57
CA GLU A 11 -0.63 -3.36 27.74
C GLU A 11 -0.96 -4.45 28.76
N THR A 12 -1.24 -5.70 28.35
CA THR A 12 -1.45 -6.79 29.33
C THR A 12 -0.17 -7.08 30.11
N SER A 13 1.01 -6.87 29.52
CA SER A 13 2.27 -6.90 30.26
C SER A 13 2.35 -5.76 31.29
N GLN A 14 1.90 -4.54 30.96
CA GLN A 14 1.88 -3.41 31.89
C GLN A 14 0.91 -3.60 33.07
N ASP A 15 -0.29 -4.13 32.84
CA ASP A 15 -1.29 -4.41 33.88
C ASP A 15 -0.93 -5.64 34.74
N SER A 16 -0.25 -6.63 34.15
CA SER A 16 0.25 -7.79 34.91
C SER A 16 1.47 -7.42 35.74
N ILE A 17 2.36 -6.58 35.21
CA ILE A 17 3.52 -6.04 35.93
C ILE A 17 3.05 -5.14 37.07
N SER A 18 2.09 -4.22 36.87
CA SER A 18 1.58 -3.35 37.94
C SER A 18 0.88 -4.12 39.06
N ASN A 19 0.20 -5.23 38.75
CA ASN A 19 -0.40 -6.11 39.75
C ASN A 19 0.60 -7.07 40.41
N MET A 20 1.76 -7.36 39.78
CA MET A 20 2.81 -8.23 40.34
C MET A 20 3.96 -7.49 41.02
N LEU A 21 4.19 -6.19 40.73
CA LEU A 21 5.24 -5.36 41.35
C LEU A 21 4.97 -4.97 42.82
N GLY A 22 4.02 -5.66 43.46
CA GLY A 22 4.04 -5.85 44.91
C GLY A 22 5.16 -6.79 45.39
N ASN A 23 5.88 -7.48 44.48
CA ASN A 23 7.03 -8.31 44.83
C ASN A 23 8.19 -8.19 43.83
N PHE A 24 9.38 -8.05 44.41
CA PHE A 24 10.68 -7.79 43.79
C PHE A 24 11.01 -8.61 42.53
N THR A 25 11.23 -7.93 41.40
CA THR A 25 12.25 -8.21 40.36
C THR A 25 12.23 -7.06 39.34
N GLU A 26 13.38 -6.76 38.72
CA GLU A 26 13.48 -5.72 37.68
C GLU A 26 12.44 -5.97 36.56
N PRO A 27 11.70 -4.95 36.10
CA PRO A 27 10.68 -5.14 35.09
C PRO A 27 11.35 -5.58 33.78
N ALA A 28 11.05 -6.81 33.34
CA ALA A 28 11.33 -7.24 31.97
C ALA A 28 10.78 -6.17 31.01
N ALA A 29 11.63 -5.63 30.15
CA ALA A 29 11.28 -4.52 29.28
C ALA A 29 10.04 -4.88 28.45
N THR A 30 8.94 -4.15 28.66
CA THR A 30 7.69 -4.37 27.92
C THR A 30 7.96 -4.17 26.43
N PRO A 31 7.60 -5.15 25.57
CA PRO A 31 7.89 -5.06 24.15
C PRO A 31 7.18 -3.85 23.54
N THR A 32 7.90 -3.07 22.75
CA THR A 32 7.33 -1.88 22.09
C THR A 32 6.30 -2.30 21.02
N PRO A 33 5.28 -1.46 20.73
CA PRO A 33 4.28 -1.75 19.70
C PRO A 33 4.88 -2.09 18.33
N THR A 34 5.98 -1.40 17.99
CA THR A 34 6.74 -1.62 16.76
C THR A 34 7.45 -2.97 16.76
N GLN A 35 8.06 -3.40 17.88
CA GLN A 35 8.68 -4.73 17.99
C GLN A 35 7.65 -5.84 17.80
N VAL A 36 6.47 -5.72 18.44
CA VAL A 36 5.38 -6.70 18.26
C VAL A 36 4.90 -6.74 16.80
N ALA A 37 4.72 -5.58 16.16
CA ALA A 37 4.30 -5.48 14.77
C ALA A 37 5.33 -6.09 13.79
N THR A 38 6.63 -5.87 14.02
CA THR A 38 7.70 -6.47 13.20
C THR A 38 7.76 -7.99 13.35
N ALA A 39 7.70 -8.52 14.58
CA ALA A 39 7.69 -9.96 14.83
C ALA A 39 6.46 -10.63 14.18
N LEU A 40 5.29 -9.98 14.27
CA LEU A 40 4.07 -10.44 13.60
C LEU A 40 4.20 -10.44 12.07
N THR A 41 4.81 -9.40 11.49
CA THR A 41 5.03 -9.28 10.04
C THR A 41 5.91 -10.42 9.51
N VAL A 42 6.99 -10.73 10.21
CA VAL A 42 7.90 -11.83 9.85
C VAL A 42 7.17 -13.16 9.94
N LEU A 43 6.42 -13.38 11.01
CA LEU A 43 5.67 -14.62 11.21
C LEU A 43 4.61 -14.84 10.11
N ILE A 44 3.93 -13.76 9.69
CA ILE A 44 3.02 -13.79 8.53
C ILE A 44 3.77 -14.18 7.25
N GLY A 45 4.96 -13.61 7.02
CA GLY A 45 5.81 -13.94 5.89
C GLY A 45 6.25 -15.41 5.89
N ILE A 46 6.65 -15.95 7.04
CA ILE A 46 6.98 -17.37 7.20
C ILE A 46 5.77 -18.23 6.81
N ILE A 47 4.59 -17.92 7.35
CA ILE A 47 3.37 -18.69 7.05
C ILE A 47 3.02 -18.64 5.55
N GLN A 48 3.12 -17.47 4.91
CA GLN A 48 2.85 -17.33 3.47
C GLN A 48 3.83 -18.13 2.61
N VAL A 49 5.14 -18.11 2.95
CA VAL A 49 6.13 -18.95 2.26
C VAL A 49 5.84 -20.43 2.49
N LEU A 50 5.49 -20.85 3.70
CA LEU A 50 5.15 -22.25 3.97
C LEU A 50 3.92 -22.70 3.16
N VAL A 51 2.88 -21.87 3.08
CA VAL A 51 1.70 -22.13 2.23
C VAL A 51 2.10 -22.32 0.77
N ALA A 52 3.01 -21.49 0.25
CA ALA A 52 3.52 -21.60 -1.12
C ALA A 52 4.38 -22.87 -1.34
N VAL A 53 5.26 -23.20 -0.39
CA VAL A 53 6.15 -24.38 -0.45
C VAL A 53 5.36 -25.67 -0.42
N PHE A 54 4.33 -25.75 0.42
CA PHE A 54 3.47 -26.93 0.52
C PHE A 54 2.39 -27.00 -0.58
N GLY A 55 2.33 -26.01 -1.48
CA GLY A 55 1.31 -25.97 -2.54
C GLY A 55 -0.11 -25.94 -1.97
N LEU A 56 -0.33 -25.18 -0.90
CA LEU A 56 -1.64 -25.05 -0.25
C LEU A 56 -2.50 -23.97 -0.94
N ASP A 57 -2.27 -23.70 -2.22
CA ASP A 57 -3.02 -22.75 -3.04
C ASP A 57 -4.48 -23.14 -3.24
N PHE A 58 -4.79 -24.44 -3.20
CA PHE A 58 -6.15 -24.95 -3.21
C PHE A 58 -7.03 -24.34 -2.11
N VAL A 59 -6.44 -23.93 -0.97
CA VAL A 59 -7.15 -23.25 0.12
C VAL A 59 -7.81 -21.96 -0.38
N THR A 60 -7.20 -21.29 -1.36
CA THR A 60 -7.74 -20.05 -1.92
C THR A 60 -8.84 -20.23 -2.94
N THR A 61 -9.08 -21.47 -3.40
CA THR A 61 -10.25 -21.83 -4.20
C THR A 61 -11.53 -21.81 -3.36
N TYR A 62 -11.42 -21.93 -2.03
CA TYR A 62 -12.57 -21.85 -1.12
C TYR A 62 -13.01 -20.41 -0.80
N PHE A 63 -12.23 -19.39 -1.18
CA PHE A 63 -12.66 -18.00 -1.08
C PHE A 63 -13.47 -17.63 -2.32
N SER A 64 -14.78 -17.86 -2.25
CA SER A 64 -15.69 -17.39 -3.29
C SER A 64 -15.74 -15.86 -3.33
N ASP A 65 -16.11 -15.30 -4.48
CA ASP A 65 -16.23 -13.84 -4.66
C ASP A 65 -17.20 -13.23 -3.63
N GLU A 66 -18.24 -13.99 -3.22
CA GLU A 66 -19.23 -13.58 -2.22
C GLU A 66 -18.64 -13.48 -0.81
N VAL A 67 -17.80 -14.43 -0.41
CA VAL A 67 -17.14 -14.42 0.90
C VAL A 67 -16.23 -13.19 1.02
N VAL A 68 -15.48 -12.90 -0.04
CA VAL A 68 -14.55 -11.77 -0.07
C VAL A 68 -15.30 -10.44 -0.12
N ALA A 69 -16.40 -10.36 -0.87
CA ALA A 69 -17.27 -9.19 -0.90
C ALA A 69 -17.91 -8.92 0.48
N GLY A 70 -18.40 -9.97 1.15
CA GLY A 70 -18.95 -9.90 2.51
C GLY A 70 -17.91 -9.45 3.53
N PHE A 71 -16.72 -10.06 3.50
CA PHE A 71 -15.60 -9.67 4.37
C PHE A 71 -15.19 -8.21 4.16
N THR A 72 -15.01 -7.78 2.90
CA THR A 72 -14.58 -6.43 2.56
C THR A 72 -15.63 -5.39 2.98
N THR A 73 -16.92 -5.71 2.83
CA THR A 73 -18.03 -4.85 3.26
C THR A 73 -18.11 -4.75 4.79
N GLY A 74 -17.94 -5.86 5.50
CA GLY A 74 -17.88 -5.86 6.97
C GLY A 74 -16.67 -5.08 7.49
N ALA A 75 -15.50 -5.27 6.87
CA ALA A 75 -14.28 -4.55 7.21
C ALA A 75 -14.40 -3.05 6.92
N SER A 76 -15.02 -2.65 5.81
CA SER A 76 -15.22 -1.23 5.49
C SER A 76 -16.20 -0.55 6.47
N ALA A 77 -17.29 -1.22 6.84
CA ALA A 77 -18.20 -0.73 7.87
C ALA A 77 -17.52 -0.62 9.24
N HIS A 78 -16.70 -1.61 9.61
CA HIS A 78 -15.91 -1.58 10.85
C HIS A 78 -14.94 -0.39 10.87
N VAL A 79 -14.14 -0.24 9.80
CA VAL A 79 -13.19 0.87 9.65
C VAL A 79 -13.94 2.19 9.72
N PHE A 80 -15.04 2.35 8.99
CA PHE A 80 -15.87 3.55 9.02
C PHE A 80 -16.26 3.95 10.45
N ILE A 81 -16.82 3.01 11.23
CA ILE A 81 -17.19 3.26 12.63
C ILE A 81 -15.98 3.67 13.46
N THR A 82 -14.83 3.01 13.27
CA THR A 82 -13.62 3.35 14.04
C THR A 82 -13.02 4.72 13.73
N GLN A 83 -13.25 5.27 12.53
CA GLN A 83 -12.77 6.60 12.14
C GLN A 83 -13.73 7.72 12.57
N LEU A 84 -14.99 7.43 12.88
CA LEU A 84 -15.95 8.45 13.29
C LEU A 84 -15.47 9.22 14.53
N LYS A 85 -14.83 8.55 15.49
CA LYS A 85 -14.27 9.22 16.68
C LYS A 85 -13.33 10.38 16.32
N ASP A 86 -12.52 10.20 15.27
CA ASP A 86 -11.51 11.17 14.85
C ASP A 86 -12.17 12.30 14.04
N VAL A 87 -13.22 11.98 13.26
CA VAL A 87 -14.07 12.97 12.58
C VAL A 87 -14.78 13.90 13.57
N PHE A 88 -15.31 13.35 14.66
CA PHE A 88 -15.91 14.14 15.75
C PHE A 88 -14.86 14.75 16.71
N GLY A 89 -13.57 14.46 16.52
CA GLY A 89 -12.49 14.95 17.38
C GLY A 89 -12.62 14.51 18.84
N LEU A 90 -13.21 13.34 19.10
CA LEU A 90 -13.45 12.84 20.44
C LEU A 90 -12.21 12.14 20.99
N THR A 91 -11.70 12.66 22.11
CA THR A 91 -10.55 12.09 22.83
C THR A 91 -10.99 11.39 24.12
N GLY A 92 -10.32 10.30 24.49
CA GLY A 92 -10.56 9.62 25.78
C GLY A 92 -11.77 8.69 25.81
N LEU A 93 -12.25 8.23 24.66
CA LEU A 93 -13.25 7.16 24.61
C LEU A 93 -12.64 5.82 25.09
N PRO A 94 -13.42 5.00 25.82
CA PRO A 94 -12.94 3.70 26.27
C PRO A 94 -12.59 2.82 25.07
N ARG A 95 -11.46 2.11 25.17
CA ARG A 95 -11.09 1.13 24.15
C ARG A 95 -11.97 -0.10 24.32
N ARG A 96 -12.64 -0.49 23.23
CA ARG A 96 -13.47 -1.70 23.17
C ARG A 96 -12.81 -2.73 22.27
N ASP A 97 -12.55 -3.90 22.83
CA ASP A 97 -12.07 -5.10 22.14
C ASP A 97 -13.03 -6.27 22.32
N GLY A 98 -12.90 -7.29 21.47
CA GLY A 98 -13.74 -8.48 21.52
C GLY A 98 -14.93 -8.47 20.56
N VAL A 99 -15.88 -9.37 20.81
CA VAL A 99 -17.08 -9.55 19.99
C VAL A 99 -17.98 -8.32 20.11
N ALA A 100 -18.64 -7.92 19.01
CA ALA A 100 -19.49 -6.74 18.94
C ALA A 100 -18.80 -5.39 19.26
N ASN A 101 -17.46 -5.33 19.21
CA ASN A 101 -16.73 -4.10 19.53
C ASN A 101 -17.12 -2.88 18.68
N ALA A 102 -17.53 -3.07 17.42
CA ALA A 102 -18.00 -1.99 16.56
C ALA A 102 -19.28 -1.34 17.09
N VAL A 103 -20.23 -2.16 17.58
CA VAL A 103 -21.48 -1.68 18.17
C VAL A 103 -21.20 -0.94 19.49
N LEU A 104 -20.29 -1.46 20.31
CA LEU A 104 -19.89 -0.79 21.55
C LEU A 104 -19.19 0.55 21.27
N LYS A 105 -18.30 0.61 20.27
CA LYS A 105 -17.66 1.87 19.85
C LYS A 105 -18.68 2.87 19.33
N LEU A 106 -19.69 2.41 18.60
CA LEU A 106 -20.78 3.26 18.13
C LEU A 106 -21.61 3.80 19.31
N TYR A 107 -21.91 2.95 20.30
CA TYR A 107 -22.57 3.38 21.53
C TYR A 107 -21.74 4.44 22.28
N ASP A 108 -20.45 4.19 22.49
CA ASP A 108 -19.54 5.14 23.17
C ASP A 108 -19.43 6.46 22.38
N LEU A 109 -19.47 6.40 21.05
CA LEU A 109 -19.51 7.58 20.17
C LEU A 109 -20.81 8.38 20.38
N CYS A 110 -21.96 7.72 20.36
CA CYS A 110 -23.26 8.36 20.59
C CYS A 110 -23.36 8.97 21.99
N ALA A 111 -22.85 8.28 23.01
CA ALA A 111 -22.78 8.81 24.37
C ALA A 111 -21.82 10.01 24.49
N GLY A 112 -20.73 10.00 23.71
CA GLY A 112 -19.71 11.05 23.69
C GLY A 112 -20.02 12.25 22.80
N ILE A 113 -21.14 12.26 22.07
CA ILE A 113 -21.41 13.26 21.02
C ILE A 113 -21.44 14.71 21.55
N GLY A 114 -21.81 14.91 22.81
CA GLY A 114 -21.79 16.23 23.46
C GLY A 114 -20.39 16.81 23.68
N ARG A 115 -19.32 15.99 23.60
CA ARG A 115 -17.92 16.41 23.79
C ARG A 115 -17.19 16.65 22.46
N THR A 116 -17.93 16.70 21.35
CA THR A 116 -17.39 16.86 19.99
C THR A 116 -16.60 18.15 19.85
N ASN A 117 -15.43 18.08 19.22
CA ASN A 117 -14.69 19.27 18.83
C ASN A 117 -15.26 19.79 17.49
N LEU A 118 -15.98 20.91 17.56
CA LEU A 118 -16.63 21.52 16.39
C LEU A 118 -15.64 21.93 15.29
N VAL A 119 -14.41 22.30 15.66
CA VAL A 119 -13.37 22.68 14.68
C VAL A 119 -12.88 21.46 13.93
N THR A 120 -12.61 20.35 14.63
CA THR A 120 -12.23 19.07 13.99
C THR A 120 -13.35 18.55 13.09
N LEU A 121 -14.60 18.68 13.53
CA LEU A 121 -15.76 18.28 12.72
C LEU A 121 -15.87 19.13 11.45
N GLY A 122 -15.72 20.46 11.56
CA GLY A 122 -15.72 21.38 10.41
C GLY A 122 -14.59 21.09 9.42
N LEU A 123 -13.37 20.85 9.91
CA LEU A 123 -12.22 20.47 9.08
C LEU A 123 -12.43 19.12 8.38
N SER A 124 -13.00 18.15 9.09
CA SER A 124 -13.32 16.84 8.52
C SER A 124 -14.39 16.96 7.44
N ALA A 125 -15.47 17.71 7.69
CA ALA A 125 -16.53 17.95 6.72
C ALA A 125 -16.01 18.68 5.47
N LEU A 126 -15.17 19.71 5.65
CA LEU A 126 -14.54 20.44 4.55
C LEU A 126 -13.63 19.52 3.73
N THR A 127 -12.84 18.67 4.38
CA THR A 127 -11.94 17.72 3.71
C THR A 127 -12.74 16.69 2.92
N ILE A 128 -13.80 16.12 3.50
CA ILE A 128 -14.70 15.18 2.82
C ILE A 128 -15.35 15.86 1.61
N LEU A 129 -15.85 17.09 1.76
CA LEU A 129 -16.44 17.86 0.66
C LEU A 129 -15.43 18.10 -0.46
N MET A 130 -14.20 18.51 -0.12
CA MET A 130 -13.11 18.69 -1.08
C MET A 130 -12.80 17.41 -1.86
N LEU A 131 -12.72 16.27 -1.18
CA LEU A 131 -12.48 14.97 -1.81
C LEU A 131 -13.64 14.55 -2.73
N LEU A 132 -14.88 14.78 -2.31
CA LEU A 132 -16.07 14.51 -3.14
C LEU A 132 -16.11 15.41 -4.38
N LEU A 133 -15.83 16.71 -4.24
CA LEU A 133 -15.71 17.63 -5.37
C LEU A 133 -14.57 17.23 -6.31
N GLY A 134 -13.44 16.81 -5.74
CA GLY A 134 -12.32 16.23 -6.46
C GLY A 134 -12.73 15.06 -7.36
N LYS A 135 -13.45 14.10 -6.79
CA LYS A 135 -13.91 12.90 -7.49
C LYS A 135 -15.00 13.18 -8.52
N HIS A 136 -16.01 13.98 -8.17
CA HIS A 136 -17.22 14.15 -8.98
C HIS A 136 -17.19 15.33 -9.96
N VAL A 137 -16.37 16.35 -9.70
CA VAL A 137 -16.32 17.57 -10.54
C VAL A 137 -14.96 17.70 -11.20
N VAL A 138 -13.88 17.66 -10.42
CA VAL A 138 -12.52 17.92 -10.93
C VAL A 138 -12.05 16.81 -11.85
N ASN A 139 -12.13 15.54 -11.43
CA ASN A 139 -11.70 14.40 -12.24
C ASN A 139 -12.41 14.31 -13.61
N PRO A 140 -13.75 14.39 -13.73
CA PRO A 140 -14.39 14.34 -15.05
C PRO A 140 -14.07 15.58 -15.90
N PHE A 141 -13.93 16.75 -15.29
CA PHE A 141 -13.54 17.97 -15.99
C PHE A 141 -12.11 17.86 -16.55
N VAL A 142 -11.16 17.41 -15.73
CA VAL A 142 -9.76 17.18 -16.12
C VAL A 142 -9.67 16.13 -17.21
N LYS A 143 -10.38 15.01 -17.07
CA LYS A 143 -10.42 13.96 -18.10
C LYS A 143 -10.94 14.50 -19.44
N LYS A 144 -12.01 15.31 -19.42
CA LYS A 144 -12.61 15.90 -20.63
C LYS A 144 -11.72 16.96 -21.27
N ARG A 145 -11.02 17.78 -20.47
CA ARG A 145 -10.26 18.94 -20.96
C ARG A 145 -8.80 18.63 -21.30
N LEU A 146 -8.14 17.78 -20.51
CA LEU A 146 -6.71 17.49 -20.61
C LEU A 146 -6.41 16.12 -21.24
N HIS A 147 -7.44 15.31 -21.56
CA HIS A 147 -7.30 13.94 -22.10
C HIS A 147 -6.34 13.03 -21.30
N CYS A 148 -6.05 13.37 -20.05
CA CYS A 148 -5.16 12.61 -19.20
C CYS A 148 -5.93 11.46 -18.54
N PRO A 149 -5.43 10.21 -18.59
CA PRO A 149 -6.08 9.06 -17.96
C PRO A 149 -5.84 8.97 -16.45
N VAL A 150 -4.96 9.81 -15.89
CA VAL A 150 -4.58 9.78 -14.47
C VAL A 150 -5.55 10.64 -13.65
N PRO A 151 -6.13 10.11 -12.54
CA PRO A 151 -6.97 10.91 -11.66
C PRO A 151 -6.16 12.00 -10.95
N PHE A 152 -6.81 13.14 -10.69
CA PHE A 152 -6.16 14.28 -10.04
C PHE A 152 -5.94 13.99 -8.54
N PRO A 153 -4.73 14.20 -7.98
CA PRO A 153 -4.34 13.74 -6.64
C PRO A 153 -4.89 14.66 -5.53
N MET A 154 -6.21 14.71 -5.38
CA MET A 154 -6.90 15.58 -4.43
C MET A 154 -6.58 15.25 -2.98
N GLU A 155 -6.31 13.98 -2.66
CA GLU A 155 -5.90 13.52 -1.35
C GLU A 155 -4.60 14.18 -0.89
N LEU A 156 -3.61 14.27 -1.79
CA LEU A 156 -2.32 14.91 -1.49
C LEU A 156 -2.50 16.40 -1.25
N ILE A 157 -3.30 17.07 -2.09
CA ILE A 157 -3.57 18.51 -1.95
C ILE A 157 -4.28 18.79 -0.63
N ALA A 158 -5.26 17.96 -0.25
CA ALA A 158 -5.97 18.09 1.03
C ALA A 158 -5.01 17.99 2.23
N VAL A 159 -4.05 17.06 2.19
CA VAL A 159 -3.03 16.92 3.25
C VAL A 159 -2.12 18.15 3.31
N VAL A 160 -1.63 18.64 2.16
CA VAL A 160 -0.76 19.83 2.10
C VAL A 160 -1.49 21.05 2.65
N VAL A 161 -2.71 21.32 2.15
CA VAL A 161 -3.53 22.46 2.59
C VAL A 161 -3.88 22.34 4.07
N GLY A 162 -4.30 21.17 4.54
CA GLY A 162 -4.61 20.92 5.94
C GLY A 162 -3.40 21.13 6.85
N THR A 163 -2.20 20.72 6.41
CA THR A 163 -0.95 20.93 7.15
C THR A 163 -0.59 22.41 7.23
N LEU A 164 -0.73 23.16 6.12
CA LEU A 164 -0.50 24.60 6.10
C LEU A 164 -1.46 25.34 7.02
N ILE A 165 -2.76 25.02 6.95
CA ILE A 165 -3.77 25.61 7.84
C ILE A 165 -3.44 25.29 9.30
N SER A 166 -3.07 24.04 9.60
CA SER A 166 -2.68 23.63 10.95
C SER A 166 -1.50 24.43 11.49
N ASN A 167 -0.49 24.67 10.65
CA ASN A 167 0.71 25.43 11.02
C ASN A 167 0.44 26.93 11.21
N PHE A 168 -0.33 27.56 10.31
CA PHE A 168 -0.61 29.00 10.43
C PHE A 168 -1.59 29.33 11.55
N VAL A 169 -2.62 28.50 11.75
CA VAL A 169 -3.70 28.75 12.72
C VAL A 169 -3.37 28.16 14.10
N HIS A 170 -2.29 27.39 14.23
CA HIS A 170 -1.91 26.68 15.45
C HIS A 170 -3.08 25.87 16.03
N LEU A 171 -3.70 25.03 15.19
CA LEU A 171 -4.96 24.33 15.50
C LEU A 171 -4.90 23.47 16.78
N LYS A 172 -3.72 22.95 17.11
CA LYS A 172 -3.51 22.16 18.32
C LYS A 172 -3.64 23.01 19.59
N GLU A 173 -2.98 24.16 19.62
CA GLU A 173 -2.89 25.02 20.81
C GLU A 173 -4.18 25.81 21.01
N ASN A 174 -4.72 26.36 19.91
CA ASN A 174 -5.89 27.24 19.97
C ASN A 174 -7.22 26.48 20.06
N PHE A 175 -7.30 25.29 19.46
CA PHE A 175 -8.56 24.56 19.30
C PHE A 175 -8.51 23.11 19.79
N GLY A 176 -7.41 22.66 20.39
CA GLY A 176 -7.29 21.30 20.92
C GLY A 176 -7.40 20.21 19.86
N VAL A 177 -7.11 20.52 18.59
CA VAL A 177 -7.18 19.55 17.50
C VAL A 177 -6.02 18.56 17.62
N SER A 178 -6.31 17.26 17.52
CA SER A 178 -5.28 16.22 17.56
C SER A 178 -4.39 16.28 16.31
N THR A 179 -3.09 16.39 16.52
CA THR A 179 -2.08 16.46 15.43
C THR A 179 -1.18 15.24 15.44
N VAL A 180 -0.66 14.87 14.27
CA VAL A 180 0.24 13.72 14.06
C VAL A 180 1.53 13.77 14.91
N GLY A 181 1.97 14.96 15.31
CA GLY A 181 3.17 15.13 16.14
C GLY A 181 4.47 15.04 15.34
N LYS A 182 5.58 14.70 16.01
CA LYS A 182 6.90 14.62 15.38
C LYS A 182 7.08 13.25 14.74
N ILE A 183 7.37 13.24 13.44
CA ILE A 183 7.72 12.04 12.69
C ILE A 183 9.25 11.95 12.64
N PRO A 184 9.87 10.80 12.97
CA PRO A 184 11.31 10.65 12.87
C PRO A 184 11.75 10.76 11.39
N GLU A 185 12.85 11.47 11.16
CA GLU A 185 13.41 11.68 9.83
C GLU A 185 14.46 10.60 9.52
N GLY A 186 14.55 10.22 8.24
CA GLY A 186 15.53 9.24 7.75
C GLY A 186 15.02 7.79 7.68
N LEU A 187 15.82 6.93 7.06
CA LEU A 187 15.53 5.50 6.98
C LEU A 187 15.88 4.85 8.33
N PRO A 188 14.95 4.12 8.97
CA PRO A 188 15.27 3.37 10.18
C PRO A 188 16.31 2.29 9.86
N ALA A 189 17.29 2.12 10.74
CA ALA A 189 18.26 1.03 10.63
C ALA A 189 17.54 -0.33 10.71
N PRO A 190 18.02 -1.36 9.99
CA PRO A 190 17.48 -2.71 10.12
C PRO A 190 17.64 -3.24 11.56
N ILE A 191 16.58 -3.79 12.13
CA ILE A 191 16.52 -4.36 13.47
C ILE A 191 16.09 -5.82 13.35
N VAL A 192 16.78 -6.70 14.09
CA VAL A 192 16.39 -8.11 14.15
C VAL A 192 15.06 -8.25 14.91
N PRO A 193 14.03 -8.86 14.30
CA PRO A 193 12.75 -9.10 14.95
C PRO A 193 12.90 -9.97 16.20
N HIS A 194 12.14 -9.67 17.25
CA HIS A 194 12.21 -10.43 18.51
C HIS A 194 11.50 -11.77 18.36
N PHE A 195 12.26 -12.82 18.04
CA PHE A 195 11.74 -14.19 17.84
C PHE A 195 11.03 -14.75 19.08
N GLU A 196 11.39 -14.28 20.28
CA GLU A 196 10.78 -14.68 21.55
C GLU A 196 9.27 -14.35 21.62
N LEU A 197 8.81 -13.32 20.90
CA LEU A 197 7.40 -12.91 20.86
C LEU A 197 6.56 -13.76 19.90
N MET A 198 7.20 -14.47 18.96
CA MET A 198 6.49 -15.17 17.87
C MET A 198 5.55 -16.28 18.35
N PRO A 199 5.90 -17.14 19.33
CA PRO A 199 5.00 -18.20 19.80
C PRO A 199 3.64 -17.67 20.28
N SER A 200 3.63 -16.51 20.94
CA SER A 200 2.41 -15.87 21.42
C SER A 200 1.59 -15.18 20.33
N LEU A 201 2.13 -15.05 19.11
CA LEU A 201 1.51 -14.36 17.97
C LEU A 201 1.02 -15.32 16.88
N VAL A 202 1.31 -16.62 16.97
CA VAL A 202 1.02 -17.61 15.92
C VAL A 202 -0.45 -17.59 15.47
N VAL A 203 -1.40 -17.58 16.43
CA VAL A 203 -2.83 -17.60 16.11
C VAL A 203 -3.26 -16.33 15.36
N ASP A 204 -2.76 -15.17 15.79
CA ASP A 204 -3.05 -13.90 15.14
C ASP A 204 -2.39 -13.85 13.74
N ALA A 205 -1.17 -14.36 13.60
CA ALA A 205 -0.44 -14.42 12.35
C ALA A 205 -1.12 -15.32 11.31
N ILE A 206 -1.61 -16.50 11.72
CA ILE A 206 -2.38 -17.41 10.85
C ILE A 206 -3.67 -16.73 10.38
N SER A 207 -4.42 -16.11 11.30
CA SER A 207 -5.66 -15.43 10.94
C SER A 207 -5.42 -14.29 9.96
N ILE A 208 -4.38 -13.47 10.20
CA ILE A 208 -4.05 -12.34 9.33
C ILE A 208 -3.51 -12.82 7.98
N SER A 209 -2.64 -13.84 7.95
CA SER A 209 -2.06 -14.34 6.70
C SER A 209 -3.13 -14.87 5.75
N VAL A 210 -4.09 -15.64 6.26
CA VAL A 210 -5.22 -16.17 5.48
C VAL A 210 -6.03 -15.04 4.86
N VAL A 211 -6.35 -14.01 5.63
CA VAL A 211 -7.12 -12.86 5.15
C VAL A 211 -6.33 -12.06 4.10
N VAL A 212 -5.03 -11.80 4.35
CA VAL A 212 -4.17 -11.07 3.41
C VAL A 212 -4.05 -11.82 2.09
N MET A 213 -3.84 -13.13 2.12
CA MET A 213 -3.77 -13.97 0.92
C MET A 213 -5.09 -13.97 0.16
N ALA A 214 -6.22 -14.11 0.85
CA ALA A 214 -7.55 -14.10 0.22
C ALA A 214 -7.80 -12.79 -0.54
N ILE A 215 -7.61 -11.63 0.11
CA ILE A 215 -7.82 -10.31 -0.52
C ILE A 215 -6.89 -10.13 -1.72
N HIS A 216 -5.62 -10.54 -1.59
CA HIS A 216 -4.64 -10.43 -2.67
C HIS A 216 -5.01 -11.26 -3.90
N VAL A 217 -5.34 -12.53 -3.70
CA VAL A 217 -5.76 -13.43 -4.79
C VAL A 217 -7.04 -12.94 -5.46
N SER A 218 -8.00 -12.44 -4.68
CA SER A 218 -9.24 -11.88 -5.25
C SER A 218 -8.97 -10.64 -6.10
N LEU A 219 -8.14 -9.70 -5.63
CA LEU A 219 -7.75 -8.54 -6.42
C LEU A 219 -7.01 -8.96 -7.69
N ALA A 220 -6.08 -9.90 -7.57
CA ALA A 220 -5.34 -10.42 -8.70
C ALA A 220 -6.31 -11.03 -9.73
N LYS A 221 -7.20 -11.96 -9.31
CA LYS A 221 -8.22 -12.59 -10.17
C LYS A 221 -9.13 -11.58 -10.87
N ILE A 222 -9.56 -10.52 -10.18
CA ILE A 222 -10.36 -9.43 -10.77
C ILE A 222 -9.59 -8.77 -11.93
N LEU A 223 -8.30 -8.48 -11.74
CA LEU A 223 -7.46 -7.86 -12.76
C LEU A 223 -7.14 -8.83 -13.90
N ALA A 224 -6.83 -10.10 -13.60
CA ALA A 224 -6.66 -11.15 -14.61
C ALA A 224 -7.89 -11.30 -15.50
N LYS A 225 -9.09 -11.36 -14.90
CA LYS A 225 -10.34 -11.42 -15.65
C LYS A 225 -10.56 -10.17 -16.49
N LYS A 226 -10.25 -8.98 -15.95
CA LYS A 226 -10.43 -7.70 -16.65
C LYS A 226 -9.47 -7.54 -17.82
N TYR A 227 -8.22 -7.95 -17.68
CA TYR A 227 -7.15 -7.75 -18.68
C TYR A 227 -6.79 -9.04 -19.44
N GLN A 228 -7.52 -10.13 -19.21
CA GLN A 228 -7.40 -11.41 -19.92
C GLN A 228 -5.98 -12.01 -19.84
N TYR A 229 -5.43 -12.11 -18.63
CA TYR A 229 -4.17 -12.81 -18.36
C TYR A 229 -4.35 -13.87 -17.26
N GLU A 230 -3.43 -14.84 -17.20
CA GLU A 230 -3.43 -15.90 -16.19
C GLU A 230 -2.60 -15.53 -14.97
N ILE A 231 -2.97 -16.04 -13.79
CA ILE A 231 -2.26 -15.80 -12.53
C ILE A 231 -1.75 -17.11 -11.96
N ASP A 232 -0.47 -17.13 -11.62
CA ASP A 232 0.12 -18.15 -10.77
C ASP A 232 -0.03 -17.74 -9.30
N THR A 233 -0.92 -18.42 -8.58
CA THR A 233 -1.23 -18.11 -7.18
C THR A 233 -0.09 -18.48 -6.22
N ASN A 234 0.68 -19.54 -6.52
CA ASN A 234 1.82 -19.92 -5.69
C ASN A 234 2.93 -18.87 -5.78
N GLN A 235 3.18 -18.35 -6.98
CA GLN A 235 4.17 -17.29 -7.18
C GLN A 235 3.80 -16.00 -6.42
N GLU A 236 2.50 -15.65 -6.36
CA GLU A 236 2.02 -14.51 -5.58
C GLU A 236 2.25 -14.70 -4.07
N PHE A 237 2.12 -15.93 -3.55
CA PHE A 237 2.41 -16.23 -2.15
C PHE A 237 3.90 -16.18 -1.82
N TYR A 238 4.76 -16.67 -2.72
CA TYR A 238 6.20 -16.47 -2.57
C TYR A 238 6.54 -14.97 -2.51
N ALA A 239 6.02 -14.17 -3.44
CA ALA A 239 6.28 -12.74 -3.50
C ALA A 239 5.82 -12.01 -2.22
N MET A 240 4.60 -12.27 -1.75
CA MET A 240 4.09 -11.69 -0.51
C MET A 240 4.86 -12.15 0.73
N GLY A 241 5.18 -13.44 0.80
CA GLY A 241 5.92 -14.04 1.90
C GLY A 241 7.30 -13.44 2.03
N PHE A 242 8.07 -13.38 0.93
CA PHE A 242 9.39 -12.75 0.92
C PHE A 242 9.32 -11.24 1.18
N ALA A 243 8.33 -10.53 0.63
CA ALA A 243 8.15 -9.11 0.92
C ALA A 243 7.90 -8.86 2.42
N SER A 244 7.08 -9.70 3.07
CA SER A 244 6.80 -9.62 4.52
C SER A 244 8.02 -10.01 5.36
N LEU A 245 8.75 -11.06 4.99
CA LEU A 245 9.99 -11.47 5.67
C LEU A 245 11.05 -10.38 5.64
N LEU A 246 11.33 -9.83 4.45
CA LEU A 246 12.36 -8.81 4.26
C LEU A 246 11.97 -7.47 4.89
N SER A 247 10.71 -7.06 4.74
CA SER A 247 10.23 -5.82 5.35
C SER A 247 10.18 -5.89 6.88
N GLY A 248 10.01 -7.08 7.45
CA GLY A 248 10.00 -7.31 8.89
C GLY A 248 11.27 -6.92 9.64
N PHE A 249 12.42 -6.79 8.94
CA PHE A 249 13.65 -6.25 9.51
C PHE A 249 13.63 -4.72 9.69
N PHE A 250 12.59 -4.05 9.19
CA PHE A 250 12.35 -2.63 9.39
C PHE A 250 11.10 -2.46 10.27
N PRO A 251 10.92 -1.32 10.97
CA PRO A 251 9.76 -1.07 11.82
C PRO A 251 8.49 -0.88 10.98
N VAL A 252 7.92 -1.99 10.50
CA VAL A 252 6.75 -2.03 9.63
C VAL A 252 5.59 -2.79 10.27
N PHE A 253 4.39 -2.47 9.82
CA PHE A 253 3.20 -3.27 10.07
C PHE A 253 3.01 -4.31 8.95
N PRO A 254 2.26 -5.40 9.22
CA PRO A 254 1.96 -6.40 8.20
C PRO A 254 1.41 -5.76 6.92
N ASN A 255 2.05 -6.08 5.80
CA ASN A 255 1.71 -5.53 4.50
C ASN A 255 0.59 -6.35 3.82
N SER A 256 -0.12 -5.72 2.89
CA SER A 256 -1.12 -6.36 2.02
C SER A 256 -1.27 -5.55 0.72
N CYS A 257 -2.02 -6.08 -0.23
CA CYS A 257 -2.35 -5.36 -1.46
C CYS A 257 -3.25 -4.16 -1.18
N SER A 258 -3.13 -3.13 -2.01
CA SER A 258 -3.93 -1.91 -1.88
C SER A 258 -4.96 -1.82 -3.00
N LEU A 259 -6.19 -2.25 -2.73
CA LEU A 259 -7.30 -2.23 -3.69
C LEU A 259 -7.42 -0.88 -4.41
N SER A 260 -7.49 0.22 -3.67
CA SER A 260 -7.66 1.57 -4.23
C SER A 260 -6.48 1.98 -5.14
N ARG A 261 -5.23 1.84 -4.66
CA ARG A 261 -4.03 2.23 -5.42
C ARG A 261 -3.85 1.38 -6.66
N THR A 262 -4.05 0.07 -6.57
CA THR A 262 -3.96 -0.85 -7.71
C THR A 262 -5.04 -0.56 -8.74
N MET A 263 -6.29 -0.27 -8.32
CA MET A 263 -7.37 0.08 -9.24
C MET A 263 -7.17 1.43 -9.92
N VAL A 264 -6.62 2.42 -9.21
CA VAL A 264 -6.22 3.71 -9.80
C VAL A 264 -5.12 3.51 -10.84
N SER A 265 -4.08 2.73 -10.52
CA SER A 265 -2.99 2.41 -11.46
C SER A 265 -3.50 1.67 -12.70
N ALA A 266 -4.32 0.63 -12.49
CA ALA A 266 -4.94 -0.13 -13.57
C ALA A 266 -5.87 0.75 -14.44
N GLY A 267 -6.61 1.66 -13.82
CA GLY A 267 -7.48 2.64 -14.49
C GLY A 267 -6.70 3.70 -15.29
N ALA A 268 -5.52 4.10 -14.81
CA ALA A 268 -4.60 4.98 -15.52
C ALA A 268 -3.94 4.34 -16.74
N GLY A 269 -4.17 3.04 -16.97
CA GLY A 269 -3.66 2.31 -18.13
C GLY A 269 -2.33 1.61 -17.89
N THR A 270 -1.90 1.44 -16.63
CA THR A 270 -0.77 0.57 -16.29
C THR A 270 -1.15 -0.87 -16.65
N ARG A 271 -0.56 -1.39 -17.73
CA ARG A 271 -0.95 -2.66 -18.37
C ARG A 271 0.01 -3.81 -18.07
N SER A 272 1.01 -3.58 -17.23
CA SER A 272 2.01 -4.57 -16.86
C SER A 272 2.81 -4.08 -15.65
N GLN A 273 3.60 -4.97 -15.05
CA GLN A 273 4.73 -4.58 -14.19
C GLN A 273 5.86 -3.89 -15.01
N SER A 274 5.62 -3.51 -16.29
CA SER A 274 6.62 -2.96 -17.21
C SER A 274 6.95 -1.48 -17.02
N VAL A 275 6.73 -0.96 -15.81
CA VAL A 275 7.33 0.29 -15.36
C VAL A 275 8.45 -0.09 -14.41
N CYS A 276 9.67 -0.17 -14.93
CA CYS A 276 10.85 -0.27 -14.09
C CYS A 276 11.14 1.13 -13.56
N VAL A 277 10.88 1.37 -12.28
CA VAL A 277 11.28 2.62 -11.62
C VAL A 277 12.66 2.41 -11.01
N LEU A 278 13.69 2.95 -11.66
CA LEU A 278 15.05 2.94 -11.16
C LEU A 278 15.25 4.20 -10.30
N ARG A 279 15.29 4.00 -8.99
CA ARG A 279 15.61 5.06 -8.03
C ARG A 279 17.06 4.91 -7.58
N PHE A 280 17.84 5.98 -7.67
CA PHE A 280 19.25 5.99 -7.26
C PHE A 280 19.45 7.05 -6.17
N ASP A 281 19.68 6.58 -4.94
CA ASP A 281 19.69 7.39 -3.72
C ASP A 281 21.11 7.86 -3.32
N SER A 282 21.97 8.20 -4.29
CA SER A 282 23.34 8.67 -4.03
C SER A 282 23.69 9.93 -4.84
N PRO A 283 24.62 10.79 -4.36
CA PRO A 283 25.09 11.94 -5.12
C PRO A 283 25.66 11.52 -6.48
N LEU A 284 25.20 12.18 -7.54
CA LEU A 284 25.65 11.92 -8.90
C LEU A 284 26.86 12.83 -9.20
N LEU A 285 28.03 12.36 -8.79
CA LEU A 285 29.32 13.05 -8.94
C LEU A 285 30.26 12.26 -9.86
N PHE A 286 31.29 12.92 -10.39
CA PHE A 286 32.38 12.35 -11.21
C PHE A 286 32.81 10.92 -10.77
N THR A 287 32.91 10.68 -9.47
CA THR A 287 33.38 9.42 -8.89
C THR A 287 32.42 8.23 -9.08
N ASN A 288 31.11 8.48 -9.17
CA ASN A 288 30.07 7.45 -9.19
C ASN A 288 29.26 7.40 -10.50
N VAL A 289 29.44 8.38 -11.39
CA VAL A 289 28.80 8.47 -12.71
C VAL A 289 28.97 7.19 -13.54
N GLY A 290 30.17 6.59 -13.54
CA GLY A 290 30.43 5.35 -14.27
C GLY A 290 29.65 4.14 -13.72
N ARG A 291 29.43 4.08 -12.40
CA ARG A 291 28.60 3.03 -11.78
C ARG A 291 27.13 3.23 -12.11
N PHE A 292 26.63 4.46 -12.03
CA PHE A 292 25.26 4.79 -12.41
C PHE A 292 24.96 4.38 -13.85
N ARG A 293 25.81 4.78 -14.80
CA ARG A 293 25.69 4.40 -16.21
C ARG A 293 25.66 2.89 -16.40
N LYS A 294 26.61 2.16 -15.79
CA LYS A 294 26.67 0.70 -15.87
C LYS A 294 25.43 0.02 -15.30
N ILE A 295 24.86 0.54 -14.20
CA ILE A 295 23.63 0.01 -13.61
C ILE A 295 22.44 0.26 -14.53
N VAL A 296 22.31 1.46 -15.09
CA VAL A 296 21.23 1.79 -16.03
C VAL A 296 21.32 0.91 -17.29
N ASP A 297 22.50 0.72 -17.85
CA ASP A 297 22.72 -0.11 -19.03
C ASP A 297 22.44 -1.59 -18.75
N ASN A 298 22.88 -2.10 -17.60
CA ASN A 298 22.58 -3.47 -17.17
C ASN A 298 21.08 -3.69 -16.97
N VAL A 299 20.40 -2.76 -16.30
CA VAL A 299 18.96 -2.83 -16.08
C VAL A 299 18.20 -2.73 -17.40
N ALA A 300 18.63 -1.87 -18.32
CA ALA A 300 18.04 -1.77 -19.66
C ALA A 300 18.23 -3.07 -20.47
N ALA A 301 19.41 -3.69 -20.42
CA ALA A 301 19.71 -4.94 -21.11
C ALA A 301 18.93 -6.14 -20.53
N ASP A 302 18.89 -6.27 -19.20
CA ASP A 302 18.09 -7.30 -18.52
C ASP A 302 16.59 -7.11 -18.84
N TRP A 303 16.13 -5.86 -18.91
CA TRP A 303 14.76 -5.51 -19.23
C TRP A 303 14.35 -5.79 -20.68
N GLU A 304 15.28 -5.63 -21.62
CA GLU A 304 15.09 -6.05 -23.01
C GLU A 304 15.01 -7.57 -23.13
N GLY A 305 15.80 -8.31 -22.32
CA GLY A 305 15.91 -9.77 -22.35
C GLY A 305 14.74 -10.57 -21.76
N ILE A 306 13.86 -9.97 -20.95
CA ILE A 306 12.70 -10.67 -20.38
C ILE A 306 11.65 -10.94 -21.48
N LYS A 307 11.55 -12.20 -21.92
CA LYS A 307 10.41 -12.71 -22.70
C LYS A 307 9.23 -12.98 -21.76
N TYR A 308 8.08 -12.36 -22.02
CA TYR A 308 6.86 -12.64 -21.27
C TYR A 308 6.41 -14.09 -21.47
N CYS A 309 6.13 -14.78 -20.36
CA CYS A 309 5.43 -16.06 -20.36
C CYS A 309 3.93 -15.75 -20.47
N GLY A 310 3.42 -15.75 -21.70
CA GLY A 310 2.00 -15.52 -21.97
C GLY A 310 1.76 -15.25 -23.45
N LYS A 311 1.45 -16.30 -24.22
CA LYS A 311 0.88 -16.12 -25.56
C LYS A 311 -0.52 -15.56 -25.39
N LEU A 312 -0.77 -14.31 -25.78
CA LEU A 312 -2.12 -13.87 -26.09
C LEU A 312 -2.61 -14.68 -27.31
N ASP A 313 -3.53 -15.61 -27.08
CA ASP A 313 -4.17 -16.35 -28.16
C ASP A 313 -5.10 -15.40 -28.94
N LYS A 314 -4.73 -15.10 -30.20
CA LYS A 314 -5.45 -14.17 -31.08
C LYS A 314 -6.88 -14.66 -31.41
N LYS A 315 -7.25 -15.90 -31.07
CA LYS A 315 -8.56 -16.49 -31.41
C LYS A 315 -9.76 -15.93 -30.62
N HIS A 316 -9.54 -15.15 -29.55
CA HIS A 316 -10.64 -14.62 -28.72
C HIS A 316 -10.88 -13.10 -28.88
N LEU A 317 -10.27 -12.45 -29.87
CA LEU A 317 -10.60 -11.09 -30.30
C LEU A 317 -11.91 -11.09 -31.13
N VAL A 318 -13.05 -11.29 -30.47
CA VAL A 318 -14.34 -10.92 -31.06
C VAL A 318 -14.57 -9.43 -30.80
N LEU A 319 -14.29 -8.62 -31.82
CA LEU A 319 -14.69 -7.22 -31.88
C LEU A 319 -16.21 -7.15 -31.94
N GLY A 320 -16.83 -6.60 -30.89
CA GLY A 320 -18.23 -6.19 -30.94
C GLY A 320 -18.36 -4.94 -31.79
N GLU A 321 -18.90 -5.08 -32.99
CA GLU A 321 -20.09 -4.38 -33.51
C GLU A 321 -20.22 -4.73 -35.00
N GLN A 322 -21.31 -5.41 -35.35
CA GLN A 322 -21.72 -5.61 -36.74
C GLN A 322 -22.13 -4.26 -37.33
N ASN A 323 -21.37 -3.77 -38.31
CA ASN A 323 -21.93 -3.17 -39.51
C ASN A 323 -21.11 -3.67 -40.70
N GLU A 324 -21.84 -4.10 -41.70
CA GLU A 324 -21.41 -4.91 -42.84
C GLU A 324 -20.65 -4.08 -43.90
N LYS A 325 -19.73 -4.76 -44.60
CA LYS A 325 -18.94 -4.36 -45.79
C LYS A 325 -17.61 -3.64 -45.53
N ASP A 326 -16.54 -4.43 -45.45
CA ASP A 326 -15.54 -4.49 -46.53
C ASP A 326 -14.50 -5.59 -46.24
N THR A 327 -14.35 -6.48 -47.22
CA THR A 327 -13.39 -7.59 -47.21
C THR A 327 -11.98 -7.02 -47.45
N VAL A 328 -11.14 -6.94 -46.42
CA VAL A 328 -9.71 -6.64 -46.60
C VAL A 328 -8.85 -7.65 -45.84
N SER A 329 -7.94 -8.25 -46.60
CA SER A 329 -7.00 -9.30 -46.23
C SER A 329 -6.02 -8.89 -45.11
N VAL A 330 -5.74 -9.88 -44.25
CA VAL A 330 -4.75 -9.86 -43.18
C VAL A 330 -3.37 -9.42 -43.68
N SER A 331 -2.77 -8.45 -42.99
CA SER A 331 -1.31 -8.32 -42.89
C SER A 331 -0.90 -8.34 -41.41
N ASP A 332 0.00 -9.26 -41.07
CA ASP A 332 0.59 -9.41 -39.75
C ASP A 332 1.35 -8.13 -39.38
N SER A 333 0.80 -7.34 -38.45
CA SER A 333 1.55 -6.34 -37.71
C SER A 333 1.62 -6.77 -36.25
N SER A 334 2.81 -7.22 -35.83
CA SER A 334 3.16 -7.38 -34.43
C SER A 334 3.06 -6.03 -33.74
N VAL A 335 2.02 -5.80 -32.94
CA VAL A 335 1.89 -4.59 -32.11
C VAL A 335 3.04 -4.60 -31.10
N SER A 336 4.07 -3.79 -31.36
CA SER A 336 5.20 -3.60 -30.45
C SER A 336 4.70 -2.93 -29.17
N GLN A 337 4.67 -3.67 -28.06
CA GLN A 337 4.37 -3.10 -26.74
C GLN A 337 5.52 -2.21 -26.27
N LYS A 338 5.24 -0.92 -26.09
CA LYS A 338 6.22 0.05 -25.57
C LYS A 338 6.59 -0.29 -24.12
N LYS A 339 7.88 -0.51 -23.86
CA LYS A 339 8.46 -0.70 -22.52
C LYS A 339 8.87 0.68 -21.96
N TYR A 340 8.61 0.97 -20.68
CA TYR A 340 8.96 2.25 -20.06
C TYR A 340 9.93 2.02 -18.88
N LEU A 341 11.15 2.56 -18.99
CA LEU A 341 12.11 2.66 -17.89
C LEU A 341 12.04 4.09 -17.34
N ILE A 342 11.60 4.24 -16.09
CA ILE A 342 11.50 5.53 -15.41
C ILE A 342 12.67 5.66 -14.45
N ILE A 343 13.53 6.66 -14.65
CA ILE A 343 14.60 6.97 -13.71
C ILE A 343 14.09 8.04 -12.75
N ASP A 344 13.80 7.64 -11.50
CA ASP A 344 13.39 8.55 -10.44
C ASP A 344 14.60 9.32 -9.91
N CYS A 345 14.73 10.57 -10.34
CA CYS A 345 15.82 11.48 -9.98
C CYS A 345 15.57 12.20 -8.64
N SER A 346 14.43 11.98 -7.97
CA SER A 346 14.11 12.65 -6.70
C SER A 346 15.01 12.23 -5.53
N GLY A 347 15.78 11.15 -5.69
CA GLY A 347 16.78 10.69 -4.71
C GLY A 347 18.18 11.32 -4.85
N PHE A 348 18.43 12.17 -5.85
CA PHE A 348 19.73 12.81 -6.02
C PHE A 348 19.93 13.95 -5.01
N ALA A 349 20.72 13.70 -3.96
CA ALA A 349 21.06 14.73 -2.99
C ALA A 349 21.92 15.87 -3.57
N TYR A 350 22.72 15.58 -4.62
CA TYR A 350 23.55 16.55 -5.34
C TYR A 350 23.95 15.98 -6.71
N VAL A 351 24.02 16.82 -7.75
CA VAL A 351 24.40 16.45 -9.13
C VAL A 351 25.44 17.45 -9.65
N ASP A 352 26.64 16.99 -10.02
CA ASP A 352 27.65 17.85 -10.67
C ASP A 352 27.46 17.94 -12.20
N ILE A 353 28.27 18.77 -12.85
CA ILE A 353 28.20 18.98 -14.31
C ILE A 353 28.34 17.65 -15.10
N MET A 354 29.12 16.69 -14.59
CA MET A 354 29.32 15.41 -15.25
C MET A 354 28.12 14.47 -15.03
N GLY A 355 27.51 14.52 -13.85
CA GLY A 355 26.23 13.89 -13.57
C GLY A 355 25.11 14.37 -14.50
N VAL A 356 24.98 15.68 -14.70
CA VAL A 356 23.99 16.26 -15.63
C VAL A 356 24.23 15.80 -17.07
N ASN A 357 25.48 15.81 -17.53
CA ASN A 357 25.84 15.32 -18.87
C ASN A 357 25.51 13.84 -19.05
N THR A 358 25.72 13.03 -18.02
CA THR A 358 25.40 11.60 -18.03
C THR A 358 23.89 11.36 -18.10
N LEU A 359 23.09 12.12 -17.34
CA LEU A 359 21.63 12.04 -17.42
C LEU A 359 21.11 12.43 -18.81
N LYS A 360 21.72 13.44 -19.44
CA LYS A 360 21.42 13.84 -20.81
C LYS A 360 21.76 12.74 -21.81
N GLU A 361 22.90 12.08 -21.67
CA GLU A 361 23.32 10.97 -22.55
C GLU A 361 22.41 9.74 -22.41
N VAL A 362 22.04 9.38 -21.17
CA VAL A 362 21.08 8.31 -20.88
C VAL A 362 19.70 8.67 -21.45
N GLY A 363 19.25 9.91 -21.28
CA GLY A 363 17.99 10.40 -21.83
C GLY A 363 17.95 10.36 -23.36
N ILE A 364 19.02 10.75 -24.04
CA ILE A 364 19.11 10.71 -25.51
C ILE A 364 19.15 9.27 -26.04
N SER A 365 19.84 8.37 -25.33
CA SER A 365 19.92 6.95 -25.70
C SER A 365 18.57 6.25 -25.55
N ALA A 366 17.81 6.59 -24.50
CA ALA A 366 16.46 6.08 -24.28
C ALA A 366 15.44 6.58 -25.32
N VAL A 367 15.60 7.80 -25.85
CA VAL A 367 14.72 8.36 -26.89
C VAL A 367 14.97 7.72 -28.26
N LYS A 368 16.20 7.30 -28.57
CA LYS A 368 16.52 6.64 -29.85
C LYS A 368 15.98 5.20 -29.96
N ALA A 369 15.70 4.52 -28.86
CA ALA A 369 15.11 3.19 -28.85
C ALA A 369 13.57 3.16 -29.06
N VAL A 370 12.94 4.35 -29.17
CA VAL A 370 11.47 4.51 -29.23
C VAL A 370 10.95 4.81 -30.65
N TYR A 371 11.85 4.91 -31.64
CA TYR A 371 11.48 5.08 -33.05
C TYR A 371 11.58 3.80 -33.87
#